data_AF-A0A945S313-F1
#
_entry.id   AF-A0A945S313-F1
#
_cell.length_a   1.000
_cell.length_b   1.000
_cell.length_c   1.000
_cell.angle_alpha   90.00
_cell.angle_beta   90.00
_cell.angle_gamma   90.00
#
_symmetry.space_group_name_H-M   'P 1'
#
loop_
_entity.id
_entity.type
_entity.pdbx_description
1 polymer ?
#
loop_
_entity_poly.entity_id
_entity_poly.type
_entity_poly.pdbx_seq_one_letter_code
_entity_poly.pdbx_strand_id
1 'polypeptide(L)'
;MTGWQSEIVRRGTFVLVGACVAFGVAGCSKKKQAGGSVPGTPSIPATASVQYCDFKEGPEDAKVTVRAFYPGRHEDTLSAVKGLVDMFPGQVKVEIVDWRREEGLKQRDATGLVCAGVVINDKNAFDLDVGGATSKVLFVRGIDGEWTKDDLEAAVRQEIMKKME
;
A
#
# COMPACT_ATOMS: atom_id res chain seq x y z
N MET A 1 37.75 -30.03 12.23
CA MET A 1 37.83 -29.45 13.59
C MET A 1 37.80 -27.94 13.39
N THR A 2 36.65 -27.26 13.35
CA THR A 2 35.66 -26.93 14.40
C THR A 2 34.33 -26.65 13.66
N GLY A 3 33.13 -27.11 14.02
CA GLY A 3 32.49 -27.15 15.32
C GLY A 3 31.52 -25.98 15.47
N TRP A 4 30.51 -25.83 14.60
CA TRP A 4 29.51 -24.75 14.70
C TRP A 4 28.23 -25.32 15.35
N GLN A 5 27.97 -24.86 16.57
CA GLN A 5 26.88 -25.32 17.42
C GLN A 5 25.55 -24.74 16.94
N SER A 6 24.60 -25.65 16.65
CA SER A 6 23.19 -25.33 16.43
C SER A 6 22.52 -25.14 17.79
N GLU A 7 22.28 -23.89 18.18
CA GLU A 7 21.51 -23.59 19.39
C GLU A 7 20.02 -23.53 19.05
N ILE A 8 19.39 -24.70 19.19
CA ILE A 8 17.93 -24.88 19.17
C ILE A 8 17.37 -24.28 20.46
N VAL A 9 16.76 -23.10 20.38
CA VAL A 9 16.12 -22.46 21.55
C VAL A 9 14.60 -22.32 21.33
N ARG A 10 13.91 -23.26 21.97
CA ARG A 10 12.63 -23.14 22.71
C ARG A 10 11.35 -22.88 21.92
N ARG A 11 10.62 -23.99 21.73
CA ARG A 11 9.16 -24.08 21.60
C ARG A 11 8.47 -23.35 22.76
N GLY A 12 7.83 -22.22 22.48
CA GLY A 12 6.92 -21.54 23.41
C GLY A 12 5.49 -22.00 23.16
N THR A 13 4.95 -22.79 24.09
CA THR A 13 3.54 -23.17 24.19
C THR A 13 2.66 -21.93 24.36
N PHE A 14 1.82 -21.59 23.37
CA PHE A 14 0.76 -20.61 23.55
C PHE A 14 -0.54 -21.30 23.98
N VAL A 15 -0.96 -21.00 25.19
CA VAL A 15 -2.23 -21.42 25.80
C VAL A 15 -3.36 -20.58 25.20
N LEU A 16 -4.38 -21.27 24.71
CA LEU A 16 -5.58 -20.73 24.07
C LEU A 16 -6.73 -20.87 25.07
N VAL A 17 -7.16 -19.79 25.73
CA VAL A 17 -8.36 -19.77 26.60
C VAL A 17 -9.01 -18.38 26.61
N GLY A 18 -10.33 -18.35 26.38
CA GLY A 18 -11.23 -17.32 26.91
C GLY A 18 -11.77 -16.35 25.86
N ALA A 19 -12.92 -16.55 25.22
CA ALA A 19 -14.31 -16.56 25.73
C ALA A 19 -15.05 -15.22 25.52
N CYS A 20 -16.06 -15.28 24.65
CA CYS A 20 -17.41 -14.73 24.78
C CYS A 20 -17.68 -13.20 24.82
N VAL A 21 -18.96 -12.92 24.49
CA VAL A 21 -19.76 -11.69 24.65
C VAL A 21 -19.80 -10.82 23.38
N ALA A 22 -20.72 -11.03 22.44
CA ALA A 22 -22.18 -10.79 22.44
C ALA A 22 -22.58 -9.35 22.03
N PHE A 23 -23.30 -9.31 20.90
CA PHE A 23 -24.34 -8.38 20.43
C PHE A 23 -24.51 -7.00 21.12
N GLY A 24 -24.43 -5.96 20.29
CA GLY A 24 -24.99 -4.64 20.56
C GLY A 24 -25.41 -3.94 19.26
N VAL A 25 -26.64 -4.16 18.83
CA VAL A 25 -27.33 -3.44 17.73
C VAL A 25 -28.00 -2.19 18.30
N ALA A 26 -27.58 -1.00 17.86
CA ALA A 26 -28.31 0.27 17.93
C ALA A 26 -27.53 1.31 17.11
N GLY A 27 -28.05 2.15 16.21
CA GLY A 27 -29.40 2.47 15.78
C GLY A 27 -29.23 3.65 14.80
N CYS A 28 -29.59 3.48 13.53
CA CYS A 28 -29.52 4.54 12.53
C CYS A 28 -30.62 5.59 12.78
N SER A 29 -30.25 6.78 13.25
CA SER A 29 -31.14 7.95 13.26
C SER A 29 -31.00 8.75 11.97
N LYS A 30 -32.01 8.62 11.12
CA LYS A 30 -32.17 9.28 9.82
C LYS A 30 -32.67 10.72 10.05
N LYS A 31 -31.78 11.70 10.10
CA LYS A 31 -32.15 13.13 10.19
C LYS A 31 -32.41 13.67 8.77
N LYS A 32 -33.68 13.84 8.41
CA LYS A 32 -34.11 14.64 7.25
C LYS A 32 -33.70 16.09 7.52
N GLN A 33 -32.77 16.63 6.74
CA GLN A 33 -32.52 18.07 6.71
C GLN A 33 -33.25 18.67 5.50
N ALA A 34 -34.14 19.61 5.81
CA ALA A 34 -34.96 20.35 4.87
C ALA A 34 -34.10 21.23 3.96
N GLY A 35 -34.56 21.39 2.72
CA GLY A 35 -33.93 22.21 1.71
C GLY A 35 -33.93 23.69 2.07
N GLY A 36 -32.73 24.26 2.07
CA GLY A 36 -32.50 25.70 1.94
C GLY A 36 -31.88 25.96 0.58
N SER A 37 -32.62 26.61 -0.32
CA SER A 37 -32.10 27.12 -1.59
C SER A 37 -31.17 28.30 -1.28
N VAL A 38 -29.87 28.11 -1.42
CA VAL A 38 -28.88 29.21 -1.40
C VAL A 38 -28.70 29.76 -2.82
N PRO A 39 -28.79 31.09 -3.01
CA PRO A 39 -28.58 31.74 -4.29
C PRO A 39 -27.09 31.97 -4.57
N GLY A 40 -26.69 31.78 -5.83
CA GLY A 40 -25.43 32.29 -6.38
C GLY A 40 -24.30 31.26 -6.43
N THR A 41 -24.29 30.41 -7.46
CA THR A 41 -23.10 29.66 -7.84
C THR A 41 -22.11 30.62 -8.50
N PRO A 42 -20.95 30.94 -7.89
CA PRO A 42 -19.88 31.60 -8.61
C PRO A 42 -19.43 30.68 -9.74
N SER A 43 -19.47 31.19 -10.97
CA SER A 43 -18.94 30.51 -12.15
C SER A 43 -17.43 30.41 -11.97
N ILE A 44 -16.95 29.24 -11.54
CA ILE A 44 -15.52 28.94 -11.49
C ILE A 44 -15.03 28.89 -12.94
N PRO A 45 -13.94 29.62 -13.29
CA PRO A 45 -13.40 29.62 -14.64
C PRO A 45 -13.11 28.20 -15.09
N ALA A 46 -13.63 27.87 -16.27
CA ALA A 46 -13.38 26.61 -16.92
C ALA A 46 -11.87 26.43 -17.15
N THR A 47 -11.38 25.23 -16.82
CA THR A 47 -10.16 24.63 -17.36
C THR A 47 -8.81 25.19 -16.87
N ALA A 48 -8.53 25.08 -15.58
CA ALA A 48 -7.18 24.65 -15.19
C ALA A 48 -7.13 23.13 -15.45
N SER A 49 -6.42 22.71 -16.50
CA SER A 49 -6.23 21.28 -16.79
C SER A 49 -5.56 20.61 -15.61
N VAL A 50 -6.27 19.69 -14.94
CA VAL A 50 -5.70 18.88 -13.85
C VAL A 50 -4.59 18.02 -14.46
N GLN A 51 -3.35 18.25 -14.04
CA GLN A 51 -2.23 17.38 -14.38
C GLN A 51 -2.30 16.12 -13.52
N TYR A 52 -2.35 14.96 -14.18
CA TYR A 52 -2.38 13.64 -13.54
C TYR A 52 -0.98 13.04 -13.49
N CYS A 53 -0.71 12.23 -12.46
CA CYS A 53 0.62 11.68 -12.21
C CYS A 53 0.77 10.20 -12.62
N ASP A 54 -0.02 9.74 -13.58
CA ASP A 54 0.02 8.35 -14.05
C ASP A 54 1.39 8.00 -14.62
N PHE A 55 1.88 6.80 -14.33
CA PHE A 55 3.17 6.31 -14.81
C PHE A 55 3.11 4.78 -14.91
N LYS A 56 3.76 4.21 -15.92
CA LYS A 56 3.87 2.75 -16.08
C LYS A 56 5.17 2.40 -16.77
N GLU A 57 5.95 1.51 -16.15
CA GLU A 57 7.24 1.07 -16.69
C GLU A 57 7.61 -0.34 -16.18
N GLY A 58 8.52 -1.01 -16.90
CA GLY A 58 8.95 -2.39 -16.63
C GLY A 58 8.28 -3.42 -17.57
N PRO A 59 8.80 -4.66 -17.60
CA PRO A 59 8.27 -5.69 -18.49
C PRO A 59 6.89 -6.18 -18.03
N GLU A 60 6.01 -6.52 -18.98
CA GLU A 60 4.66 -7.00 -18.66
C GLU A 60 4.66 -8.38 -17.97
N ASP A 61 5.72 -9.16 -18.15
CA ASP A 61 5.96 -10.46 -17.51
C ASP A 61 6.88 -10.36 -16.27
N ALA A 62 7.04 -9.16 -15.70
CA ALA A 62 7.79 -8.96 -14.46
C ALA A 62 7.29 -9.89 -13.33
N LYS A 63 8.22 -10.42 -12.54
CA LYS A 63 7.92 -11.29 -11.39
C LYS A 63 7.13 -10.55 -10.30
N VAL A 64 7.38 -9.25 -10.15
CA VAL A 64 6.76 -8.40 -9.13
C VAL A 64 6.11 -7.20 -9.80
N THR A 65 4.84 -6.97 -9.48
CA THR A 65 4.12 -5.74 -9.86
C THR A 65 3.93 -4.86 -8.63
N VAL A 66 4.41 -3.62 -8.72
CA VAL A 66 4.25 -2.60 -7.68
C VAL A 66 3.30 -1.52 -8.22
N ARG A 67 2.17 -1.30 -7.54
CA ARG A 67 1.24 -0.22 -7.89
C ARG A 67 1.11 0.78 -6.75
N ALA A 68 1.25 2.06 -7.06
CA ALA A 68 1.14 3.16 -6.11
C ALA A 68 -0.09 4.02 -6.44
N PHE A 69 -1.01 4.17 -5.48
CA PHE A 69 -2.25 4.92 -5.65
C PHE A 69 -2.16 6.28 -4.95
N TYR A 70 -1.87 7.35 -5.70
CA TYR A 70 -1.66 8.69 -5.15
C TYR A 70 -2.22 9.79 -6.06
N PRO A 71 -2.83 10.86 -5.51
CA PRO A 71 -3.30 12.03 -6.25
C PRO A 71 -2.19 13.05 -6.56
N GLY A 72 -0.94 12.61 -6.73
CA GLY A 72 0.26 13.46 -6.73
C GLY A 72 0.68 13.95 -5.32
N ARG A 73 1.62 14.92 -5.25
CA ARG A 73 2.14 15.55 -4.00
C ARG A 73 2.77 14.61 -2.98
N HIS A 74 3.30 13.48 -3.46
CA HIS A 74 4.03 12.49 -2.67
C HIS A 74 5.33 12.16 -3.39
N GLU A 75 6.07 13.19 -3.78
CA GLU A 75 7.20 13.12 -4.71
C GLU A 75 8.26 12.12 -4.24
N ASP A 76 8.54 12.04 -2.94
CA ASP A 76 9.50 11.09 -2.39
C ASP A 76 9.02 9.64 -2.54
N THR A 77 7.74 9.39 -2.27
CA THR A 77 7.12 8.08 -2.45
C THR A 77 7.07 7.67 -3.92
N LEU A 78 6.64 8.59 -4.79
CA LEU A 78 6.57 8.34 -6.23
C LEU A 78 7.96 8.12 -6.82
N SER A 79 8.97 8.85 -6.36
CA SER A 79 10.36 8.69 -6.81
C SER A 79 10.94 7.36 -6.34
N ALA A 80 10.70 6.98 -5.08
CA ALA A 80 11.12 5.68 -4.55
C ALA A 80 10.49 4.53 -5.33
N VAL A 81 9.18 4.59 -5.61
CA VAL A 81 8.46 3.57 -6.38
C VAL A 81 8.98 3.49 -7.82
N LYS A 82 9.19 4.62 -8.50
CA LYS A 82 9.76 4.64 -9.87
C LYS A 82 11.16 4.03 -9.92
N GLY A 83 12.01 4.37 -8.93
CA GLY A 83 13.38 3.87 -8.86
C GLY A 83 13.51 2.35 -8.68
N LEU A 84 12.43 1.64 -8.37
CA LEU A 84 12.44 0.17 -8.30
C LEU A 84 12.71 -0.48 -9.68
N VAL A 85 12.32 0.17 -10.78
CA VAL A 85 12.58 -0.35 -12.14
C VAL A 85 14.10 -0.42 -12.40
N ASP A 86 14.81 0.65 -12.04
CA ASP A 86 16.27 0.72 -12.19
C ASP A 86 16.99 -0.21 -11.19
N MET A 87 16.46 -0.34 -9.98
CA MET A 87 17.04 -1.17 -8.93
C MET A 87 16.90 -2.67 -9.21
N PHE A 88 15.81 -3.08 -9.87
CA PHE A 88 15.48 -4.48 -10.16
C PHE A 88 15.19 -4.68 -11.65
N PRO A 89 16.20 -4.46 -12.52
CA PRO A 89 16.00 -4.45 -13.96
C PRO A 89 15.45 -5.79 -14.45
N GLY A 90 14.37 -5.72 -15.24
CA GLY A 90 13.70 -6.89 -15.81
C GLY A 90 12.85 -7.73 -14.83
N GLN A 91 12.81 -7.36 -13.54
CA GLN A 91 12.13 -8.16 -12.51
C GLN A 91 10.90 -7.46 -11.93
N VAL A 92 10.86 -6.13 -12.01
CA VAL A 92 9.81 -5.30 -11.42
C VAL A 92 9.09 -4.49 -12.51
N LYS A 93 7.77 -4.48 -12.40
CA LYS A 93 6.87 -3.57 -13.12
C LYS A 93 6.28 -2.58 -12.13
N VAL A 94 6.29 -1.31 -12.49
CA VAL A 94 5.77 -0.22 -11.66
C VAL A 94 4.60 0.45 -12.36
N GLU A 95 3.51 0.71 -11.61
CA GLU A 95 2.39 1.53 -12.06
C GLU A 95 2.05 2.58 -10.98
N ILE A 96 1.99 3.86 -11.36
CA ILE A 96 1.42 4.91 -10.52
C ILE A 96 0.04 5.21 -11.07
N VAL A 97 -0.96 5.14 -10.20
CA VAL A 97 -2.37 5.32 -10.52
C VAL A 97 -2.89 6.57 -9.82
N ASP A 98 -3.33 7.54 -10.61
CA ASP A 98 -3.97 8.74 -10.06
C ASP A 98 -5.45 8.48 -9.78
N TRP A 99 -5.75 8.24 -8.51
CA TRP A 99 -7.10 7.91 -8.05
C TRP A 99 -8.09 9.11 -8.06
N ARG A 100 -7.66 10.29 -8.53
CA ARG A 100 -8.57 11.43 -8.78
C ARG A 100 -9.42 11.18 -10.02
N ARG A 101 -9.00 10.23 -10.87
CA ARG A 101 -9.79 9.66 -11.96
C ARG A 101 -10.73 8.59 -11.42
N GLU A 102 -11.89 8.44 -12.04
CA GLU A 102 -12.86 7.41 -11.66
C GLU A 102 -12.28 6.00 -11.80
N GLU A 103 -11.52 5.75 -12.87
CA GLU A 103 -10.87 4.46 -13.12
C GLU A 103 -9.78 4.18 -12.07
N GLY A 104 -8.99 5.19 -11.71
CA GLY A 104 -7.96 5.06 -10.68
C GLY A 104 -8.55 4.80 -9.30
N LEU A 105 -9.68 5.43 -8.99
CA LEU A 105 -10.43 5.20 -7.75
C LEU A 105 -10.95 3.76 -7.68
N LYS A 106 -11.55 3.26 -8.77
CA LYS A 106 -12.02 1.86 -8.85
C LYS A 106 -10.87 0.86 -8.66
N GLN A 107 -9.73 1.11 -9.29
CA GLN A 107 -8.55 0.26 -9.14
C GLN A 107 -8.04 0.27 -7.70
N ARG A 108 -7.98 1.43 -7.04
CA ARG A 108 -7.63 1.50 -5.62
C ARG A 108 -8.60 0.70 -4.76
N ASP A 109 -9.90 0.92 -4.93
CA ASP A 109 -10.92 0.29 -4.10
C ASP A 109 -10.86 -1.24 -4.20
N ALA A 110 -10.52 -1.77 -5.37
CA ALA A 110 -10.31 -3.21 -5.59
C ALA A 110 -9.14 -3.79 -4.77
N THR A 111 -8.20 -2.96 -4.32
CA THR A 111 -7.08 -3.39 -3.46
C THR A 111 -7.43 -3.38 -1.96
N GLY A 112 -8.58 -2.84 -1.57
CA GLY A 112 -8.96 -2.66 -0.16
C GLY A 112 -8.28 -1.46 0.52
N LEU A 113 -7.50 -0.65 -0.21
CA LEU A 113 -6.94 0.59 0.29
C LEU A 113 -8.04 1.65 0.52
N VAL A 114 -8.15 2.15 1.74
CA VAL A 114 -9.05 3.26 2.10
C VAL A 114 -8.41 4.64 1.87
N CYS A 115 -7.08 4.68 1.81
CA CYS A 115 -6.28 5.88 1.61
C CYS A 115 -5.11 5.57 0.67
N ALA A 116 -4.24 6.56 0.41
CA ALA A 116 -3.13 6.42 -0.51
C ALA A 116 -2.21 5.31 -0.02
N GLY A 117 -1.50 4.65 -0.93
CA GLY A 117 -0.67 3.53 -0.54
C GLY A 117 -0.04 2.81 -1.73
N VAL A 118 0.80 1.84 -1.40
CA VAL A 118 1.49 0.97 -2.35
C VAL A 118 0.99 -0.46 -2.15
N VAL A 119 0.74 -1.14 -3.26
CA VAL A 119 0.52 -2.59 -3.29
C VAL A 119 1.62 -3.27 -4.07
N ILE A 120 2.09 -4.40 -3.58
CA ILE A 120 3.10 -5.26 -4.19
C ILE A 120 2.41 -6.62 -4.38
N ASN A 121 2.25 -7.07 -5.62
CA ASN A 121 1.50 -8.29 -5.96
C ASN A 121 0.13 -8.36 -5.25
N ASP A 122 -0.65 -7.28 -5.34
CA ASP A 122 -1.99 -7.13 -4.74
C ASP A 122 -2.04 -7.11 -3.19
N LYS A 123 -0.90 -7.00 -2.51
CA LYS A 123 -0.81 -6.90 -1.05
C LYS A 123 -0.20 -5.58 -0.61
N ASN A 124 -0.64 -5.01 0.50
CA ASN A 124 -0.08 -3.80 1.09
C ASN A 124 0.53 -4.03 2.49
N ALA A 125 0.53 -5.26 3.00
CA ALA A 125 1.04 -5.59 4.33
C ALA A 125 2.04 -6.75 4.23
N PHE A 126 3.21 -6.57 4.85
CA PHE A 126 4.32 -7.52 4.79
C PHE A 126 4.93 -7.69 6.17
N ASP A 127 5.34 -8.91 6.49
CA ASP A 127 6.22 -9.20 7.62
C ASP A 127 7.65 -9.18 7.08
N LEU A 128 8.45 -8.17 7.48
CA LEU A 128 9.80 -7.91 6.99
C LEU A 128 10.81 -8.12 8.11
N ASP A 129 11.94 -8.74 7.80
CA ASP A 129 13.07 -8.88 8.71
C ASP A 129 14.01 -7.68 8.54
N VAL A 130 13.88 -6.68 9.41
CA VAL A 130 14.73 -5.48 9.42
C VAL A 130 15.56 -5.47 10.69
N GLY A 131 16.89 -5.56 10.56
CA GLY A 131 17.78 -5.54 11.72
C GLY A 131 17.69 -6.77 12.63
N GLY A 132 17.29 -7.93 12.09
CA GLY A 132 17.17 -9.18 12.85
C GLY A 132 15.89 -9.31 13.68
N ALA A 133 14.96 -8.37 13.54
CA ALA A 133 13.61 -8.45 14.09
C ALA A 133 12.58 -8.45 12.95
N THR A 134 11.58 -9.33 13.06
CA THR A 134 10.44 -9.32 12.14
C THR A 134 9.46 -8.23 12.55
N SER A 135 9.21 -7.26 11.68
CA SER A 135 8.22 -6.20 11.85
C SER A 135 7.13 -6.31 10.79
N LYS A 136 5.89 -6.02 11.19
CA LYS A 136 4.78 -5.92 10.25
C LYS A 136 4.75 -4.50 9.69
N VAL A 137 4.98 -4.37 8.40
CA VAL A 137 4.98 -3.10 7.67
C VAL A 137 3.71 -2.99 6.82
N LEU A 138 3.04 -1.84 6.92
CA LEU A 138 1.85 -1.52 6.14
C LEU A 138 2.16 -0.36 5.20
N PHE A 139 2.07 -0.62 3.89
CA PHE A 139 2.33 0.34 2.82
C PHE A 139 1.13 1.26 2.55
N VAL A 140 0.68 1.96 3.58
CA VAL A 140 -0.34 3.02 3.48
C VAL A 140 0.32 4.38 3.69
N ARG A 141 -0.31 5.43 3.14
CA ARG A 141 0.19 6.81 3.14
C ARG A 141 1.56 6.91 2.42
N GLY A 142 2.22 8.05 2.53
CA GLY A 142 3.57 8.23 1.97
C GLY A 142 4.67 7.62 2.83
N ILE A 143 5.88 7.60 2.27
CA ILE A 143 7.15 7.49 3.00
C ILE A 143 7.16 8.52 4.16
N ASP A 144 7.84 8.16 5.26
CA ASP A 144 7.88 8.89 6.55
C ASP A 144 6.60 8.80 7.39
N GLY A 145 5.64 7.98 6.94
CA GLY A 145 4.49 7.57 7.74
C GLY A 145 4.78 6.30 8.55
N GLU A 146 4.31 5.17 8.04
CA GLU A 146 4.38 3.86 8.71
C GLU A 146 5.45 2.93 8.11
N TRP A 147 6.19 3.41 7.11
CA TRP A 147 7.15 2.65 6.35
C TRP A 147 8.20 3.57 5.69
N THR A 148 9.35 3.00 5.35
CA THR A 148 10.51 3.67 4.77
C THR A 148 10.84 3.15 3.38
N LYS A 149 11.73 3.84 2.66
CA LYS A 149 12.23 3.35 1.37
C LYS A 149 12.85 1.95 1.50
N ASP A 150 13.62 1.71 2.56
CA ASP A 150 14.28 0.43 2.79
C ASP A 150 13.26 -0.70 3.00
N ASP A 151 12.13 -0.42 3.66
CA ASP A 151 11.04 -1.39 3.81
C ASP A 151 10.44 -1.77 2.45
N LEU A 152 10.23 -0.80 1.56
CA LEU A 152 9.73 -1.04 0.21
C LEU A 152 10.70 -1.90 -0.59
N GLU A 153 12.00 -1.57 -0.54
CA GLU A 153 13.05 -2.34 -1.20
C GLU A 153 13.12 -3.77 -0.66
N ALA A 154 13.02 -3.95 0.67
CA ALA A 154 13.02 -5.25 1.32
C ALA A 154 11.81 -6.11 0.92
N ALA A 155 10.60 -5.53 0.91
CA ALA A 155 9.38 -6.22 0.51
C ALA A 155 9.44 -6.69 -0.96
N VAL A 156 9.96 -5.85 -1.87
CA VAL A 156 10.16 -6.22 -3.27
C VAL A 156 11.18 -7.34 -3.43
N ARG A 157 12.33 -7.25 -2.74
CA ARG A 157 13.35 -8.33 -2.74
C ARG A 157 12.76 -9.65 -2.26
N GLN A 158 12.00 -9.63 -1.18
CA GLN A 158 11.35 -10.82 -0.62
C GLN A 158 10.40 -11.46 -1.64
N GLU A 159 9.60 -10.67 -2.35
CA GLU A 159 8.68 -11.19 -3.38
C GLU A 159 9.41 -11.71 -4.62
N ILE A 160 10.51 -11.09 -5.03
CA ILE A 160 11.37 -11.60 -6.11
C ILE A 160 11.91 -12.99 -5.75
N MET A 161 12.43 -13.15 -4.52
CA MET A 161 13.00 -14.42 -4.05
C MET A 161 11.96 -15.54 -3.99
N LYS A 162 10.75 -15.27 -3.48
CA LYS A 162 9.64 -16.24 -3.45
C LYS A 162 9.23 -16.77 -4.82
N LYS A 163 9.45 -15.99 -5.89
CA LYS A 163 9.11 -16.39 -7.27
C LYS A 163 10.23 -17.18 -7.96
N MET A 164 11.35 -17.43 -7.26
CA MET A 164 12.46 -18.23 -7.77
C MET A 164 12.46 -19.67 -7.26
N GLU A 165 11.63 -19.97 -6.26
CA GLU A 165 11.36 -21.31 -5.74
C GLU A 165 10.33 -22.05 -6.61
#